data_AF-A0A842RTK5-F1
#
_entry.id   AF-A0A842RTK5-F1
#
_cell.length_a   1.000
_cell.length_b   1.000
_cell.length_c   1.000
_cell.angle_alpha   90.00
_cell.angle_beta   90.00
_cell.angle_gamma   90.00
#
_symmetry.space_group_name_H-M   'P 1'
#
loop_
_entity.id
_entity.type
_entity.pdbx_description
1 polymer ?
#
loop_
_entity_poly.entity_id
_entity_poly.type
_entity_poly.pdbx_seq_one_letter_code
_entity_poly.pdbx_strand_id
1 'polypeptide(L)'
;MTKPDKSKLKYYCPRCGSTKIIDMGEKFRCPRCKRNFFKKYTRQFRGEDGLTSEDIENLTDSLTNNADLQKWDNFIEEERNDLVNKNDKNNK
;
A
#
# COMPACT_ATOMS: atom_id res chain seq x y z
N MET A 1 30.07 20.89 5.73
CA MET A 1 29.39 19.64 5.30
C MET A 1 29.29 18.71 6.50
N THR A 2 28.15 18.70 7.18
CA THR A 2 27.88 17.83 8.34
C THR A 2 27.65 16.40 7.86
N LYS A 3 28.35 15.43 8.46
CA LYS A 3 28.20 14.00 8.13
C LYS A 3 26.76 13.56 8.47
N PRO A 4 26.10 12.74 7.64
CA PRO A 4 24.73 12.31 7.90
C PRO A 4 24.66 11.49 9.19
N ASP A 5 23.75 11.88 10.08
CA ASP A 5 23.53 11.27 11.39
C ASP A 5 22.96 9.85 11.20
N LYS A 6 23.76 8.82 11.50
CA LYS A 6 23.40 7.40 11.32
C LYS A 6 22.25 6.95 12.23
N SER A 7 21.87 7.76 13.22
CA SER A 7 20.84 7.44 14.23
C SER A 7 19.41 7.38 13.67
N LYS A 8 19.15 7.90 12.47
CA LYS A 8 17.80 7.92 11.85
C LYS A 8 17.52 6.79 10.84
N LEU A 9 18.48 5.91 10.59
CA LEU A 9 18.33 4.86 9.58
C LEU A 9 17.47 3.72 10.13
N LYS A 10 16.31 3.48 9.49
CA LYS A 10 15.41 2.39 9.83
C LYS A 10 15.59 1.23 8.85
N TYR A 11 15.61 0.03 9.38
CA TYR A 11 15.62 -1.21 8.62
C TYR A 11 14.26 -1.91 8.74
N TYR A 12 13.89 -2.63 7.69
CA TYR A 12 12.63 -3.38 7.64
C TYR A 12 12.87 -4.78 7.10
N CYS A 13 11.99 -5.70 7.47
CA CYS A 13 12.00 -7.03 6.91
C CYS A 13 11.54 -6.98 5.44
N PRO A 14 12.37 -7.42 4.47
CA PRO A 14 12.00 -7.36 3.06
C PRO A 14 10.84 -8.29 2.69
N ARG A 15 10.50 -9.25 3.56
CA ARG A 15 9.40 -10.19 3.31
C ARG A 15 8.04 -9.66 3.78
N CYS A 16 7.99 -8.94 4.90
CA CYS A 16 6.73 -8.60 5.58
C CYS A 16 6.63 -7.14 6.01
N GLY A 17 7.60 -6.30 5.65
CA GLY A 17 7.63 -4.87 5.98
C GLY A 17 7.86 -4.57 7.47
N SER A 18 7.97 -5.57 8.35
CA SER A 18 8.14 -5.34 9.79
C SER A 18 9.41 -4.53 10.10
N THR A 19 9.26 -3.41 10.79
CA THR A 19 10.35 -2.61 11.35
C THR A 19 10.96 -3.22 12.61
N LYS A 20 10.22 -4.12 13.27
CA LYS A 20 10.72 -4.94 14.38
C LYS A 20 11.61 -6.03 13.79
N ILE A 21 12.93 -5.83 13.87
CA ILE A 21 13.96 -6.80 13.48
C ILE A 21 15.04 -6.83 14.55
N ILE A 22 15.67 -8.00 14.71
CA ILE A 22 16.72 -8.24 15.70
C ILE A 22 18.06 -8.24 14.96
N ASP A 23 19.01 -7.44 15.44
CA ASP A 23 20.37 -7.41 14.94
C ASP A 23 21.18 -8.58 15.48
N MET A 24 21.70 -9.41 14.58
CA MET A 24 22.53 -10.59 14.88
C MET A 24 23.97 -10.41 14.33
N GLY A 25 24.44 -9.17 14.15
CA GLY A 25 25.77 -8.87 13.62
C GLY A 25 25.76 -8.65 12.11
N GLU A 26 26.05 -9.66 11.29
CA GLU A 26 26.01 -9.54 9.81
C GLU A 26 24.62 -9.75 9.22
N LYS A 27 23.71 -10.31 10.02
CA LYS A 27 22.35 -10.67 9.63
C LYS A 27 21.34 -9.97 10.52
N PHE A 28 20.16 -9.76 9.98
CA PHE A 28 18.97 -9.45 10.74
C PHE A 28 18.07 -10.68 10.83
N ARG A 29 17.34 -10.78 11.94
CA ARG A 29 16.25 -11.75 12.12
C ARG A 29 14.94 -11.02 12.30
N CYS A 30 13.94 -11.36 11.48
CA CYS A 30 12.59 -10.86 11.70
C CYS A 30 11.83 -11.80 12.65
N PRO A 31 11.32 -11.34 13.81
CA PRO A 31 10.51 -12.15 14.72
C PRO A 31 9.14 -12.49 14.13
N ARG A 32 8.62 -11.63 13.24
CA ARG A 32 7.28 -11.79 12.64
C ARG A 32 7.22 -12.94 11.62
N CYS A 33 8.14 -12.94 10.66
CA CYS A 33 8.22 -13.99 9.64
C CYS A 33 9.30 -15.06 9.91
N LYS A 34 9.98 -14.97 11.06
CA LYS A 34 11.04 -15.86 11.57
C LYS A 34 12.23 -16.06 10.61
N ARG A 35 12.42 -15.16 9.64
CA ARG A 35 13.43 -15.29 8.59
C ARG A 35 14.69 -14.49 8.92
N ASN A 36 15.84 -15.05 8.53
CA ASN A 36 17.14 -14.38 8.60
C ASN A 36 17.51 -13.82 7.22
N PHE A 37 18.12 -12.64 7.19
CA PHE A 37 18.58 -11.99 5.95
C PHE A 37 19.82 -11.14 6.22
N PHE A 38 20.70 -10.99 5.22
CA PHE A 38 21.95 -10.25 5.41
C PHE A 38 21.73 -8.74 5.35
N LYS A 39 22.45 -8.00 6.20
CA LYS A 39 22.42 -6.54 6.22
C LYS A 39 22.83 -5.90 4.89
N LYS A 40 23.76 -6.52 4.16
CA LYS A 40 24.23 -6.02 2.86
C LYS A 40 23.15 -6.00 1.78
N TYR A 41 22.08 -6.79 1.94
CA TYR A 41 20.96 -6.85 1.01
C TYR A 41 19.74 -6.05 1.49
N THR A 42 19.84 -5.38 2.64
CA THR A 42 18.77 -4.50 3.13
C THR A 42 19.00 -3.07 2.69
N ARG A 43 17.99 -2.48 2.05
CA ARG A 43 17.96 -1.04 1.83
C ARG A 43 17.72 -0.34 3.17
N GLN A 44 18.46 0.73 3.38
CA GLN A 44 18.26 1.63 4.50
C GLN A 44 17.22 2.66 4.07
N PHE A 45 16.22 2.90 4.92
CA PHE A 45 15.23 3.95 4.70
C PHE A 45 15.47 5.06 5.71
N ARG A 46 15.37 6.31 5.28
CA ARG A 46 15.19 7.43 6.22
C ARG A 46 13.72 7.48 6.59
N GLY A 47 13.43 7.83 7.84
CA GLY A 47 12.03 7.99 8.28
C GLY A 47 11.25 9.03 7.47
N GLU A 48 11.96 9.94 6.81
CA GLU A 48 11.45 11.00 5.94
C GLU A 48 11.11 10.49 4.51
N ASP A 49 11.57 9.29 4.12
CA ASP A 49 11.27 8.69 2.82
C ASP A 49 9.91 7.95 2.79
N GLY A 50 9.26 7.81 3.96
CA GLY A 50 7.97 7.14 4.07
C GLY A 50 6.82 8.04 3.64
N LEU A 51 5.88 7.49 2.86
CA LEU A 51 4.63 8.19 2.55
C LEU A 51 3.88 8.54 3.83
N THR A 52 3.49 9.81 3.96
CA THR A 52 2.64 10.31 5.04
C THR A 52 1.18 9.98 4.76
N SER A 53 0.32 10.13 5.78
CA SER A 53 -1.14 9.99 5.59
C SER A 53 -1.66 10.97 4.55
N GLU A 54 -1.13 12.20 4.54
CA GLU A 54 -1.46 13.23 3.55
C GLU A 54 -1.03 12.81 2.14
N ASP A 55 0.15 12.21 1.98
CA ASP A 55 0.59 11.67 0.68
C ASP A 55 -0.34 10.55 0.18
N ILE A 56 -0.83 9.70 1.09
CA ILE A 56 -1.76 8.61 0.77
C ILE A 56 -3.13 9.17 0.35
N GLU A 57 -3.63 10.18 1.04
CA GLU A 57 -4.89 10.86 0.71
C GLU A 57 -4.80 11.52 -0.68
N ASN A 58 -3.73 12.28 -0.93
CA ASN A 58 -3.49 12.92 -2.23
C ASN A 58 -3.37 11.92 -3.39
N LEU A 59 -2.73 10.77 -3.16
CA LEU A 59 -2.67 9.68 -4.14
C LEU A 59 -4.06 9.06 -4.38
N THR A 60 -4.84 8.88 -3.32
CA THR A 60 -6.20 8.33 -3.41
C THR A 60 -7.11 9.28 -4.19
N ASP A 61 -7.07 10.58 -3.90
CA ASP A 61 -7.82 11.61 -4.62
C ASP A 61 -7.39 11.68 -6.10
N SER A 62 -6.11 11.53 -6.39
CA SER A 62 -5.62 11.49 -7.77
C SER A 62 -6.10 10.25 -8.53
N LEU A 63 -6.31 9.13 -7.84
CA LEU A 63 -6.82 7.88 -8.43
C LEU A 63 -8.34 7.86 -8.58
N THR A 64 -9.10 8.49 -7.67
CA THR A 64 -10.58 8.53 -7.71
C THR A 64 -11.10 9.59 -8.66
N ASN A 65 -10.34 10.66 -8.91
CA ASN A 65 -10.67 11.66 -9.93
C ASN A 65 -10.35 11.21 -11.36
N ASN A 66 -9.98 9.94 -11.55
CA ASN A 66 -9.75 9.38 -12.87
C ASN A 66 -11.09 9.11 -13.56
N ALA A 67 -11.39 9.89 -14.61
CA ALA A 67 -12.65 9.84 -15.35
C ALA A 67 -13.01 8.46 -15.93
N ASP A 68 -12.04 7.55 -16.01
CA ASP A 68 -12.23 6.17 -16.47
C ASP A 68 -13.00 5.29 -15.47
N LEU A 69 -13.01 5.62 -14.16
CA LEU A 69 -13.78 4.87 -13.16
C LEU A 69 -15.26 5.26 -13.15
N GLN A 70 -15.60 6.53 -13.44
CA GLN A 70 -16.99 7.00 -13.53
C GLN A 70 -17.78 6.29 -14.65
N LYS A 71 -17.10 5.80 -15.70
CA LYS A 71 -17.73 5.05 -16.78
C LYS A 71 -18.29 3.69 -16.32
N TRP A 72 -17.64 3.04 -15.36
CA TRP A 72 -18.10 1.74 -14.86
C TRP A 72 -19.31 1.88 -13.94
N ASP A 73 -19.35 2.94 -13.12
CA ASP A 73 -20.50 3.20 -12.24
C ASP A 73 -21.78 3.47 -13.03
N ASN A 74 -21.68 4.23 -14.12
CA ASN A 74 -22.82 4.49 -15.02
C ASN A 74 -23.31 3.21 -15.73
N PHE A 75 -22.40 2.33 -16.14
CA PHE A 75 -22.74 1.05 -16.78
C PHE A 75 -23.49 0.10 -15.82
N ILE A 76 -23.08 0.04 -14.55
CA ILE A 76 -23.73 -0.81 -13.53
C ILE A 76 -25.15 -0.34 -13.22
N GLU A 77 -25.41 0.98 -13.21
CA GLU A 77 -26.77 1.50 -13.00
C GLU A 77 -27.71 1.22 -14.17
N GLU A 78 -27.22 1.27 -15.41
CA GLU A 78 -28.00 0.93 -16.61
C GLU A 78 -28.43 -0.55 -16.60
N GLU A 79 -27.52 -1.49 -16.32
CA GLU A 79 -27.86 -2.92 -16.26
C GLU A 79 -28.86 -3.24 -15.13
N ARG A 80 -28.76 -2.55 -13.98
CA ARG A 80 -29.70 -2.73 -12.86
C ARG A 80 -31.11 -2.29 -13.25
N ASN A 81 -31.26 -1.16 -13.94
CA ASN A 81 -32.56 -0.64 -14.36
C ASN A 81 -33.23 -1.53 -15.41
N ASP A 82 -32.45 -2.15 -16.29
CA ASP A 82 -32.96 -3.10 -17.29
C ASP A 82 -33.47 -4.41 -16.67
N LEU A 83 -32.87 -4.86 -15.56
CA LEU A 83 -33.34 -6.04 -14.82
C LEU A 83 -34.64 -5.77 -14.05
N VAL A 84 -34.78 -4.57 -13.46
CA VAL A 84 -36.00 -4.17 -12.75
C VAL A 84 -37.19 -4.09 -13.73
N ASN A 85 -37.01 -3.44 -14.88
CA ASN A 85 -38.06 -3.30 -15.90
C ASN A 85 -38.50 -4.62 -16.55
N LYS A 86 -37.67 -5.67 -16.53
CA LYS A 86 -38.03 -7.01 -17.02
C LYS A 86 -38.90 -7.79 -16.02
N ASN A 87 -38.74 -7.56 -14.73
CA ASN A 87 -39.52 -8.25 -13.70
C ASN A 87 -40.98 -7.75 -13.61
N ASP A 88 -41.23 -6.46 -13.90
CA ASP A 88 -42.59 -5.91 -13.89
C ASP A 88 -43.46 -6.40 -15.06
N LYS A 89 -42.85 -6.87 -16.17
CA LYS A 89 -43.58 -7.42 -17.33
C LYS A 89 -43.97 -8.89 -17.18
N ASN A 90 -43.37 -9.62 -16.23
CA ASN A 90 -43.65 -11.05 -16.01
C ASN A 90 -44.66 -11.30 -14.88
N ASN A 91 -45.17 -10.24 -14.23
CA ASN A 91 -46.05 -10.31 -13.07
C ASN A 91 -47.45 -9.71 -13.34
N LYS A 92 -47.87 -9.59 -14.60
CA LYS A 92 -49.18 -9.06 -15.00
C LYS A 92 -49.93 -10.01 -15.91
#